data_AF-A0A6I1YYN9-F1
#
_entry.id   AF-A0A6I1YYN9-F1
#
_cell.length_a   1.000
_cell.length_b   1.000
_cell.length_c   1.000
_cell.angle_alpha   90.00
_cell.angle_beta   90.00
_cell.angle_gamma   90.00
#
_symmetry.space_group_name_H-M   'P 1'
#
loop_
_entity.id
_entity.type
_entity.pdbx_description
1 polymer ?
#
loop_
_entity_poly.entity_id
_entity_poly.type
_entity_poly.pdbx_seq_one_letter_code
_entity_poly.pdbx_strand_id
1 'polypeptide(L)' 'MGELGERQRRLVRVLAELDTETWQWMNLWSTVRAFGLPTPRNPLRVYAGLPEE' A
#
# COMPACT_ATOMS: atom_id res chain seq x y z
N MET A 1 -15.72 10.86 -10.87
CA MET A 1 -15.00 10.42 -9.67
C MET A 1 -15.88 9.40 -8.96
N GLY A 2 -15.52 8.12 -8.84
CA GLY A 2 -16.44 7.20 -8.16
C GLY A 2 -15.98 5.75 -7.97
N GLU A 3 -15.21 5.16 -8.89
CA GLU A 3 -14.87 3.72 -8.80
C GLU A 3 -13.43 3.42 -8.38
N LEU A 4 -12.59 4.45 -8.26
CA LEU A 4 -11.21 4.27 -7.79
C LEU A 4 -11.17 3.89 -6.30
N GLY A 5 -12.18 4.27 -5.50
CA GLY A 5 -12.16 4.05 -4.05
C GLY A 5 -12.08 2.57 -3.63
N GLU A 6 -12.86 1.68 -4.23
CA GLU A 6 -12.90 0.27 -3.83
C GLU A 6 -11.73 -0.55 -4.37
N ARG A 7 -11.38 -0.35 -5.65
CA ARG A 7 -10.23 -1.04 -6.27
C ARG A 7 -8.92 -0.59 -5.64
N GLN A 8 -8.78 0.70 -5.35
CA GLN A 8 -7.59 1.25 -4.70
C GLN A 8 -7.51 0.81 -3.23
N ARG A 9 -8.64 0.72 -2.52
CA ARG A 9 -8.67 0.16 -1.16
C ARG A 9 -8.31 -1.33 -1.14
N ARG A 10 -8.79 -2.12 -2.11
CA ARG A 10 -8.40 -3.53 -2.25
C ARG A 10 -6.91 -3.67 -2.56
N LEU A 11 -6.37 -2.82 -3.45
CA LEU A 11 -4.95 -2.78 -3.76
C LEU A 11 -4.11 -2.42 -2.53
N VAL A 12 -4.48 -1.37 -1.80
CA VAL A 12 -3.82 -0.94 -0.55
C VAL A 12 -3.81 -2.07 0.47
N ARG A 13 -4.92 -2.80 0.62
CA ARG A 13 -5.01 -3.93 1.55
C ARG A 13 -4.07 -5.06 1.15
N VAL A 14 -4.09 -5.46 -0.12
CA VAL A 14 -3.16 -6.47 -0.65
C VAL A 14 -1.71 -6.05 -0.45
N LEU A 15 -1.36 -4.81 -0.77
CA LEU A 15 0.00 -4.26 -0.57
C LEU A 15 0.40 -4.24 0.91
N ALA A 16 -0.51 -3.92 1.81
CA ALA A 16 -0.26 -3.87 3.25
C ALA A 16 -0.11 -5.27 3.88
N GLU A 17 -0.77 -6.28 3.30
CA GLU A 17 -0.63 -7.69 3.66
C GLU A 17 0.64 -8.35 3.07
N LEU A 18 1.33 -7.69 2.13
CA LEU A 18 2.61 -8.21 1.62
C LEU A 18 3.68 -8.26 2.71
N ASP A 19 4.54 -9.28 2.57
CA ASP A 19 5.63 -9.57 3.48
C ASP A 19 6.74 -8.52 3.42
N THR A 20 7.54 -8.45 4.47
CA THR A 20 8.58 -7.43 4.63
C THR A 20 9.64 -7.54 3.55
N GLU A 21 9.99 -8.77 3.12
CA GLU A 21 10.92 -8.99 1.99
C GLU A 21 10.40 -8.43 0.67
N THR A 22 9.08 -8.51 0.43
CA THR A 22 8.47 -7.93 -0.77
C THR A 22 8.52 -6.41 -0.72
N TRP A 23 8.39 -5.83 0.48
CA TRP A 23 8.62 -4.41 0.74
C TRP A 23 10.10 -4.00 0.75
N GLN A 24 11.07 -4.90 0.59
CA GLN A 24 12.46 -4.47 0.34
C GLN A 24 12.72 -4.15 -1.13
N TRP A 25 11.76 -4.46 -2.01
CA TRP A 25 11.91 -4.21 -3.44
C TRP A 25 11.63 -2.74 -3.77
N MET A 26 12.69 -2.03 -4.17
CA MET A 26 12.63 -0.60 -4.55
C MET A 26 11.65 -0.33 -5.72
N ASN A 27 11.45 -1.32 -6.59
CA ASN A 27 10.47 -1.26 -7.68
C ASN A 27 9.03 -1.15 -7.16
N LEU A 28 8.71 -1.91 -6.11
CA LEU A 28 7.39 -1.87 -5.48
C LEU A 28 7.13 -0.48 -4.89
N TRP A 29 8.14 0.15 -4.29
CA TRP A 29 8.01 1.48 -3.70
C TRP A 29 7.74 2.53 -4.76
N SER A 30 8.43 2.44 -5.91
CA SER A 30 8.17 3.33 -7.05
C SER A 30 6.76 3.15 -7.59
N THR A 31 6.27 1.91 -7.70
CA THR A 31 4.90 1.63 -8.12
C THR A 31 3.89 2.20 -7.13
N VAL A 32 4.05 1.96 -5.82
CA VAL A 32 3.16 2.47 -4.77
C VAL A 32 3.15 4.01 -4.74
N ARG A 33 4.32 4.64 -4.88
CA ARG A 33 4.45 6.10 -4.98
C ARG A 33 3.77 6.64 -6.25
N ALA A 34 3.86 5.94 -7.38
CA ALA A 34 3.17 6.31 -8.62
C ALA A 34 1.63 6.24 -8.50
N PHE A 35 1.12 5.37 -7.61
CA PHE A 35 -0.29 5.33 -7.22
C PHE A 35 -0.68 6.45 -6.22
N GLY A 36 0.26 7.30 -5.80
CA GLY A 36 0.04 8.36 -4.82
C GLY A 36 -0.15 7.85 -3.39
N LEU A 37 0.24 6.61 -3.13
CA LEU A 37 0.06 5.97 -1.83
C LEU A 37 1.27 6.22 -0.92
N PRO A 38 1.05 6.33 0.40
CA PRO A 38 2.13 6.54 1.35
C PRO A 38 3.04 5.31 1.43
N THR A 39 4.33 5.53 1.21
CA THR A 39 5.42 4.57 1.48
C THR A 39 6.22 5.09 2.69
N PRO A 40 6.75 4.24 3.59
CA PRO A 40 6.89 2.77 3.54
C PRO A 40 5.66 1.96 4.02
N ARG A 41 5.80 0.63 4.20
CA ARG A 41 4.73 -0.32 4.60
C ARG A 41 3.90 0.17 5.79
N ASN A 42 4.54 0.76 6.80
CA ASN A 42 3.88 1.15 8.04
C ASN A 42 2.80 2.24 7.84
N PRO A 43 3.11 3.40 7.21
CA PRO A 43 2.06 4.37 6.89
C PRO A 43 1.04 3.85 5.86
N LEU A 44 1.39 2.88 5.01
CA LEU A 44 0.40 2.22 4.15
C LEU A 44 -0.58 1.35 4.96
N ARG A 45 -0.11 0.61 5.97
CA ARG A 45 -0.95 -0.19 6.88
C ARG A 45 -1.91 0.70 7.67
N VAL A 46 -1.42 1.82 8.19
CA VAL A 46 -2.25 2.82 8.86
C VAL A 46 -3.30 3.39 7.91
N TYR A 47 -2.91 3.72 6.67
CA TYR A 47 -3.83 4.18 5.62
C TYR A 47 -4.88 3.11 5.25
N ALA A 48 -4.50 1.82 5.33
CA ALA A 48 -5.38 0.69 5.10
C ALA A 48 -6.33 0.37 6.28
N GLY A 49 -6.15 1.02 7.44
CA GLY A 49 -6.86 0.70 8.68
C GLY A 49 -6.38 -0.59 9.35
N LEU A 50 -5.15 -1.02 9.06
CA LEU A 50 -4.48 -2.16 9.68
C LEU A 50 -3.61 -1.69 10.85
N PRO A 51 -3.39 -2.52 11.88
CA PRO A 51 -2.50 -2.18 12.97
C PRO A 51 -1.07 -1.94 12.46
N GLU A 52 -0.44 -0.89 12.98
CA GLU A 52 1.00 -0.68 12.84
C GLU A 52 1.74 -1.89 13.42
N GLU A 53 2.79 -2.33 12.74
CA GLU A 53 3.73 -3.33 13.27
C GLU A 53 4.95 -2.63 13.87
#